data_AF-A0A327WGY1-F1
#
_entry.id   AF-A0A327WGY1-F1
#
_cell.length_a   1.000
_cell.length_b   1.000
_cell.length_c   1.000
_cell.angle_alpha   90.00
_cell.angle_beta   90.00
_cell.angle_gamma   90.00
#
_symmetry.space_group_name_H-M   'P 1'
#
loop_
_entity.id
_entity.type
_entity.pdbx_description
1 polymer ?
#
loop_
_entity_poly.entity_id
_entity_poly.type
_entity_poly.pdbx_seq_one_letter_code
_entity_poly.pdbx_strand_id
1 'polypeptide(L)'
;MTSNQGMKNVVKFRLTGTPEGNLLVSFYYLDITSQEAVNWHIAEQLVDGRLSAPVLYEGNLQNNKVYPHIYKLLERVEPYVNCVRIERVP
;
A
#
# COMPACT_ATOMS: atom_id res chain seq x y z
N MET A 1 -16.26 9.39 -7.89
CA MET A 1 -15.90 9.58 -6.47
C MET A 1 -15.35 8.26 -5.98
N THR A 2 -14.03 8.10 -5.96
CA THR A 2 -13.36 6.86 -5.55
C THR A 2 -13.39 6.78 -4.04
N SER A 3 -14.33 5.99 -3.51
CA SER A 3 -14.49 5.80 -2.09
C SER A 3 -13.29 5.03 -1.53
N ASN A 4 -12.48 5.70 -0.70
CA ASN A 4 -11.59 5.09 0.30
C ASN A 4 -12.40 4.30 1.37
N GLN A 5 -13.48 3.62 0.98
CA GLN A 5 -14.37 2.90 1.90
C GLN A 5 -13.61 1.72 2.49
N GLY A 6 -13.18 1.88 3.75
CA GLY A 6 -12.55 0.81 4.53
C GLY A 6 -11.10 1.06 4.94
N MET A 7 -10.40 2.04 4.34
CA MET A 7 -9.03 2.37 4.72
C MET A 7 -9.01 3.21 6.00
N LYS A 8 -8.37 2.71 7.05
CA LYS A 8 -8.13 3.39 8.33
C LYS A 8 -6.62 3.63 8.51
N ASN A 9 -6.23 4.54 9.39
CA ASN A 9 -4.83 4.79 9.78
C ASN A 9 -3.87 5.00 8.60
N VAL A 10 -4.27 5.84 7.64
CA VAL A 10 -3.45 6.07 6.44
C VAL A 10 -2.24 6.94 6.79
N VAL A 11 -1.04 6.35 6.74
CA VAL A 11 0.24 7.04 6.95
C VAL A 11 1.02 7.04 5.65
N LYS A 12 1.56 8.19 5.26
CA LYS A 12 2.24 8.35 3.97
C LYS A 12 3.69 8.80 4.16
N PHE A 13 4.59 8.18 3.40
CA PHE A 13 6.00 8.57 3.31
C PHE A 13 6.37 8.84 1.86
N ARG A 14 7.13 9.91 1.65
CA ARG A 14 7.76 10.17 0.35
C ARG A 14 9.19 9.64 0.40
N LEU A 15 9.53 8.77 -0.54
CA LEU A 15 10.89 8.31 -0.76
C LEU A 15 11.42 8.97 -2.03
N THR A 16 12.60 9.56 -1.95
CA THR A 16 13.27 10.21 -3.09
C THR A 16 14.57 9.50 -3.38
N GLY A 17 14.95 9.41 -4.65
CA GLY A 17 16.20 8.77 -5.07
C GLY A 17 16.19 7.25 -5.01
N THR A 18 15.02 6.60 -5.10
CA THR A 18 14.96 5.14 -5.29
C THR A 18 15.24 4.79 -6.75
N PRO A 19 15.64 3.54 -7.07
CA PRO A 19 15.86 3.11 -8.46
C PRO A 19 14.67 3.35 -9.39
N GLU A 20 13.44 3.29 -8.86
CA GLU A 20 12.22 3.55 -9.62
C GLU A 20 11.77 5.03 -9.64
N GLY A 21 12.58 5.94 -9.09
CA GLY A 21 12.31 7.38 -9.03
C GLY A 21 11.83 7.86 -7.67
N ASN A 22 10.89 8.80 -7.66
CA ASN A 22 10.26 9.25 -6.41
C ASN A 22 9.05 8.36 -6.14
N LEU A 23 8.93 7.84 -4.92
CA LEU A 23 7.84 6.98 -4.49
C LEU A 23 7.02 7.63 -3.39
N LEU A 24 5.72 7.37 -3.43
CA LEU A 24 4.81 7.59 -2.32
C LEU A 24 4.42 6.23 -1.75
N VAL A 25 4.80 5.99 -0.51
CA VAL A 25 4.46 4.78 0.24
C VAL A 25 3.34 5.12 1.20
N SER A 26 2.18 4.51 1.02
CA SER A 26 1.01 4.66 1.87
C SER A 26 0.80 3.37 2.66
N PHE A 27 0.91 3.44 3.98
CA PHE A 27 0.49 2.38 4.89
C PHE A 27 -0.93 2.64 5.34
N TYR A 28 -1.75 1.59 5.42
CA TYR A 28 -3.12 1.72 5.89
C TYR A 28 -3.63 0.40 6.46
N TYR A 29 -4.76 0.49 7.13
CA TYR A 29 -5.48 -0.64 7.69
C TYR A 29 -6.76 -0.90 6.92
N LEU A 30 -7.00 -2.16 6.56
CA LEU A 30 -8.31 -2.66 6.18
C LEU A 30 -8.87 -3.51 7.30
N ASP A 31 -10.16 -3.36 7.58
CA ASP A 31 -10.93 -4.14 8.57
C ASP A 31 -11.23 -5.56 8.04
N ILE A 32 -10.18 -6.19 7.55
CA ILE A 32 -10.17 -7.52 6.93
C ILE A 32 -9.14 -8.33 7.70
N THR A 33 -9.61 -9.31 8.45
CA THR A 33 -8.79 -10.10 9.38
C THR A 33 -8.00 -11.22 8.70
N SER A 34 -8.41 -11.61 7.48
CA SER A 34 -7.70 -12.62 6.69
C SER A 34 -6.78 -11.98 5.65
N GLN A 35 -5.53 -12.42 5.62
CA GLN A 35 -4.54 -11.99 4.63
C GLN A 35 -5.00 -12.30 3.19
N GLU A 36 -5.65 -13.45 2.98
CA GLU A 36 -6.18 -13.84 1.68
C GLU A 36 -7.31 -12.90 1.24
N ALA A 37 -8.16 -12.47 2.17
CA ALA A 37 -9.22 -11.52 1.89
C ALA A 37 -8.68 -10.10 1.63
N VAL A 38 -7.58 -9.68 2.28
CA VAL A 38 -6.88 -8.43 1.95
C VAL A 38 -6.35 -8.48 0.51
N ASN A 39 -5.68 -9.59 0.16
CA ASN A 39 -5.14 -9.75 -1.19
C ASN A 39 -6.25 -9.80 -2.24
N TRP A 40 -7.36 -10.49 -1.96
CA TRP A 40 -8.52 -10.55 -2.85
C TRP A 40 -9.15 -9.17 -3.05
N HIS A 41 -9.34 -8.41 -1.97
CA HIS A 41 -9.88 -7.05 -2.04
C HIS A 41 -9.02 -6.14 -2.91
N ILE A 42 -7.70 -6.24 -2.79
CA ILE A 42 -6.75 -5.46 -3.61
C ILE A 42 -6.73 -5.95 -5.06
N ALA A 43 -6.79 -7.27 -5.29
CA ALA A 43 -6.90 -7.85 -6.62
C ALA A 43 -8.19 -7.43 -7.34
N GLU A 44 -9.31 -7.35 -6.61
CA GLU A 44 -10.58 -6.84 -7.14
C GLU A 44 -10.44 -5.39 -7.59
N GLN A 45 -9.80 -4.52 -6.78
CA GLN A 45 -9.53 -3.14 -7.17
C GLN A 45 -8.58 -3.01 -8.37
N LEU A 46 -7.62 -3.92 -8.53
CA LEU A 46 -6.76 -4.04 -9.71
C LEU A 46 -7.58 -4.40 -10.96
N VAL A 47 -8.43 -5.43 -10.86
CA VAL A 47 -9.26 -5.94 -11.98
C VAL A 47 -10.31 -4.92 -12.40
N ASP A 48 -10.92 -4.22 -11.44
CA ASP A 48 -11.89 -3.14 -11.70
C ASP A 48 -11.26 -1.88 -12.35
N GLY A 49 -9.94 -1.89 -12.61
CA GLY A 49 -9.25 -0.74 -13.21
C GLY A 49 -9.26 0.51 -12.32
N ARG A 50 -9.59 0.37 -11.04
CA ARG A 50 -9.67 1.48 -10.07
C ARG A 50 -8.29 1.98 -9.65
N LEU A 51 -7.25 1.22 -9.95
CA LEU A 51 -5.86 1.65 -9.80
C LEU A 51 -5.41 2.37 -11.08
N SER A 52 -5.73 3.66 -11.16
CA SER A 52 -5.28 4.56 -12.23
C SER A 52 -3.83 5.00 -12.02
N ALA A 53 -2.88 4.38 -12.73
CA ALA A 53 -1.47 4.77 -12.92
C ALA A 53 -0.58 4.92 -11.66
N PRO A 54 0.76 4.98 -11.84
CA PRO A 54 1.69 3.85 -11.74
C PRO A 54 1.81 3.34 -10.28
N VAL A 55 0.80 2.61 -9.83
CA VAL A 55 0.90 1.80 -8.62
C VAL A 55 1.88 0.67 -8.92
N LEU A 56 3.05 0.72 -8.30
CA LEU A 56 4.08 -0.30 -8.48
C LEU A 56 3.74 -1.56 -7.67
N TYR A 57 3.11 -1.36 -6.51
CA TYR A 57 2.69 -2.43 -5.63
C TYR A 57 1.55 -1.98 -4.72
N GLU A 58 0.56 -2.83 -4.53
CA GLU A 58 -0.42 -2.71 -3.45
C GLU A 58 -0.69 -4.10 -2.90
N GLY A 59 -0.69 -4.26 -1.58
CA GLY A 59 -0.82 -5.58 -0.99
C GLY A 59 -0.79 -5.58 0.54
N ASN A 60 -1.06 -6.75 1.11
CA ASN A 60 -0.80 -6.99 2.52
C ASN A 60 0.70 -6.81 2.82
N LEU A 61 1.01 -6.18 3.95
CA LEU A 61 2.40 -5.95 4.39
C LEU A 61 3.22 -7.22 4.43
N GLN A 62 2.67 -8.34 4.90
CA GLN A 62 3.40 -9.61 5.02
C GLN A 62 3.79 -10.21 3.66
N ASN A 63 3.11 -9.80 2.59
CA ASN A 63 3.37 -10.27 1.23
C ASN A 63 4.26 -9.34 0.41
N ASN A 64 4.66 -8.20 0.96
CA ASN A 64 5.56 -7.30 0.26
C ASN A 64 6.99 -7.85 0.24
N LYS A 65 7.30 -8.61 -0.81
CA LYS A 65 8.66 -9.09 -1.13
C LYS A 65 9.40 -8.19 -2.12
N VAL A 66 8.66 -7.30 -2.79
CA VAL A 66 9.18 -6.46 -3.87
C VAL A 66 9.94 -5.25 -3.32
N TYR A 67 9.44 -4.65 -2.23
CA TYR A 67 10.02 -3.46 -1.61
C TYR A 67 10.39 -3.70 -0.14
N PRO A 68 11.38 -4.57 0.18
CA PRO A 68 11.71 -4.89 1.57
C PRO A 68 12.28 -3.69 2.35
N HIS A 69 12.81 -2.67 1.69
CA HIS A 69 13.35 -1.50 2.37
C HIS A 69 12.27 -0.64 3.06
N ILE A 70 10.99 -0.79 2.70
CA ILE A 70 9.90 -0.05 3.32
C ILE A 70 9.55 -0.56 4.73
N TYR A 71 10.02 -1.75 5.14
CA TYR A 71 9.83 -2.25 6.50
C TYR A 71 10.48 -1.33 7.55
N LYS A 72 11.56 -0.62 7.21
CA LYS A 72 12.16 0.41 8.08
C LYS A 72 11.23 1.61 8.32
N LEU A 73 10.32 1.88 7.38
CA LEU A 73 9.32 2.93 7.57
C LEU A 73 8.25 2.49 8.59
N LEU A 74 8.00 1.17 8.73
CA LEU A 74 7.06 0.67 9.73
C LEU A 74 7.51 0.97 11.16
N GLU A 75 8.82 1.12 11.41
CA GLU A 75 9.32 1.59 12.73
C GLU A 75 8.79 2.98 13.09
N ARG A 76 8.30 3.74 12.10
CA ARG A 76 7.74 5.09 12.24
C ARG A 76 6.22 5.11 12.10
N VAL A 77 5.58 3.95 11.96
CA VAL A 77 4.12 3.80 11.78
C VAL A 77 3.57 3.07 12.99
N GLU A 78 2.43 3.53 13.51
CA GLU A 78 1.73 2.85 14.60
C GLU A 78 1.39 1.39 14.24
N PRO A 79 1.26 0.49 15.24
CA PRO A 79 1.12 -0.96 15.01
C PRO A 79 -0.16 -1.39 14.28
N TYR A 80 -1.05 -0.47 13.94
CA TYR A 80 -2.39 -0.74 13.38
C TYR A 80 -2.46 -0.52 11.88
N VAL A 81 -1.50 -1.05 11.10
CA VAL A 81 -1.55 -1.10 9.63
C VAL A 81 -1.31 -2.53 9.14
N ASN A 82 -2.01 -2.96 8.09
CA ASN A 82 -1.88 -4.31 7.52
C ASN A 82 -1.64 -4.29 6.00
N CYS A 83 -1.76 -3.13 5.36
CA CYS A 83 -1.60 -2.96 3.92
C CYS A 83 -0.56 -1.89 3.61
N VAL A 84 0.05 -2.02 2.43
CA VAL A 84 0.90 -1.00 1.84
C VAL A 84 0.53 -0.80 0.38
N ARG A 85 0.55 0.46 -0.04
CA ARG A 85 0.48 0.88 -1.44
C ARG A 85 1.70 1.73 -1.77
N ILE A 86 2.34 1.44 -2.90
CA ILE A 86 3.55 2.07 -3.39
C ILE A 86 3.26 2.59 -4.77
N GLU A 87 3.40 3.90 -4.91
CA GLU A 87 3.05 4.63 -6.11
C GLU A 87 4.28 5.39 -6.58
N ARG A 88 4.56 5.35 -7.88
CA ARG A 88 5.55 6.27 -8.45
C ARG A 88 4.91 7.65 -8.59
N VAL A 89 5.57 8.65 -8.02
CA VAL A 89 5.14 10.05 -8.11
C VAL A 89 6.08 10.85 -9.00
N PRO A 90 5.57 11.91 -9.67
CA PRO A 90 6.41 12.88 -10.35
C PRO A 90 7.45 13.51 -9.40
#